data_AF-A0A821RB02-F1
#
_entry.id   AF-A0A821RB02-F1
#
_cell.length_a   1.000
_cell.length_b   1.000
_cell.length_c   1.000
_cell.angle_alpha   90.00
_cell.angle_beta   90.00
_cell.angle_gamma   90.00
#
_symmetry.space_group_name_H-M   'P 1'
#
loop_
_entity.id
_entity.type
_entity.pdbx_description
1 polymer ?
#
loop_
_entity_poly.entity_id
_entity_poly.type
_entity_poly.pdbx_seq_one_letter_code
_entity_poly.pdbx_strand_id
1 'polypeptide(L)'
;MNLGLNRINNQIIDINKCEIIKKLHGKLIKILHSGWTLKSIQQIINHIDFKKDIKRLFDALDPIYEYRLKEFDNNIKGKTLIDILTSIFPEDLTEQIHDLAIFQIFERSYDKNFQQLIEEILYLNRNQTISFIDEKKITEEYKNIQITYLSKSVLYPNSNCIQKWSTSDIQQWTEEVKKSSNSVSHHEKIAVVMKAVEITSKFPVREIQLLSLLILINSEQSTGRLVQINTGEGKTTIVAMLAAIKALEGHHVDVVTSSPELAKPQSIQLKEFYQQFNLTVSHNGKDLVDIKIRYTADIVYGAASDFQGDILRDEYSKLGTRNGRKCDVAIVDEVDSMLIDDRNHIVMLSSQMPAMDQLQ
;
A
#
# COMPACT_ATOMS: atom_id res chain seq x y z
N MET A 1 56.46 -21.69 39.59
CA MET A 1 55.49 -22.81 39.57
C MET A 1 54.43 -22.49 38.54
N ASN A 2 54.44 -23.24 37.42
CA ASN A 2 53.43 -23.20 36.38
C ASN A 2 52.11 -23.76 36.90
N LEU A 3 51.00 -23.05 36.71
CA LEU A 3 49.66 -23.63 36.70
C LEU A 3 48.88 -23.11 35.48
N GLY A 4 49.08 -23.80 34.35
CA GLY A 4 47.98 -24.26 33.49
C GLY A 4 47.19 -23.25 32.66
N LEU A 5 47.83 -22.55 31.73
CA LEU A 5 47.13 -22.05 30.52
C LEU A 5 46.84 -23.24 29.58
N ASN A 6 45.71 -23.92 29.79
CA ASN A 6 45.18 -24.85 28.79
C ASN A 6 44.33 -24.08 27.78
N ARG A 7 44.84 -24.02 26.55
CA ARG A 7 44.16 -23.59 25.34
C ARG A 7 42.81 -24.31 25.21
N ILE A 8 41.70 -23.57 25.32
CA ILE A 8 40.39 -24.04 24.90
C ILE A 8 40.16 -23.54 23.48
N ASN A 9 40.27 -24.48 22.54
CA ASN A 9 39.67 -24.55 21.21
C ASN A 9 39.20 -23.23 20.56
N ASN A 10 39.90 -22.83 19.50
CA ASN A 10 39.36 -21.96 18.45
C ASN A 10 38.13 -22.62 17.80
N GLN A 11 36.93 -22.38 18.34
CA GLN A 11 35.71 -22.53 17.58
C GLN A 11 35.59 -21.31 16.65
N ILE A 12 35.55 -21.57 15.35
CA ILE A 12 35.23 -20.58 14.33
C ILE A 12 33.84 -20.03 14.69
N ILE A 13 33.79 -18.79 15.18
CA ILE A 13 32.53 -18.10 15.48
C ILE A 13 31.87 -17.78 14.15
N ASP A 14 30.77 -18.47 13.87
CA ASP A 14 29.95 -18.23 12.70
C ASP A 14 29.23 -16.88 12.87
N ILE A 15 29.75 -15.83 12.21
CA ILE A 15 29.29 -14.44 12.32
C ILE A 15 27.79 -14.33 12.05
N ASN A 16 27.26 -15.13 11.10
CA ASN A 16 25.84 -15.15 10.76
C ASN A 16 24.99 -15.66 11.93
N LYS A 17 25.44 -16.69 12.65
CA LYS A 17 24.75 -17.16 13.86
C LYS A 17 24.75 -16.10 14.95
N CYS A 18 25.85 -15.38 15.14
CA CYS A 18 25.93 -14.30 16.12
C CYS A 18 24.96 -13.15 15.81
N GLU A 19 24.80 -12.78 14.54
CA GLU A 19 23.88 -11.71 14.14
C GLU A 19 22.41 -12.09 14.36
N ILE A 20 22.06 -13.33 14.00
CA ILE A 20 20.73 -13.91 14.24
C ILE A 20 20.39 -13.93 15.73
N ILE A 21 21.32 -14.38 16.57
CA ILE A 21 21.12 -14.41 18.03
C ILE A 21 20.93 -13.00 18.59
N LYS A 22 21.70 -12.02 18.12
CA LYS A 22 21.53 -10.61 18.51
C LYS A 22 20.15 -10.06 18.13
N LYS A 23 19.69 -10.33 16.90
CA LYS A 23 18.35 -9.93 16.44
C LYS A 23 17.24 -10.57 17.28
N LEU A 24 17.35 -11.85 17.58
CA LEU A 24 16.42 -12.57 18.45
C LEU A 24 16.39 -12.04 19.87
N HIS A 25 17.57 -11.81 20.44
CA HIS A 25 17.69 -11.18 21.75
C HIS A 25 16.99 -9.82 21.81
N GLY A 26 17.19 -8.98 20.79
CA GLY A 26 16.53 -7.68 20.68
C GLY A 26 15.01 -7.76 20.63
N LYS A 27 14.45 -8.69 19.83
CA LYS A 27 12.98 -8.89 19.76
C LYS A 27 12.40 -9.48 21.05
N LEU A 28 13.09 -10.45 21.66
CA LEU A 28 12.64 -11.06 22.91
C LEU A 28 12.67 -10.09 24.10
N ILE A 29 13.65 -9.18 24.16
CA ILE A 29 13.66 -8.12 25.19
C ILE A 29 12.43 -7.22 25.06
N LYS A 30 12.06 -6.85 23.83
CA LYS A 30 10.87 -6.03 23.59
C LYS A 30 9.60 -6.70 24.10
N ILE A 31 9.50 -8.02 23.94
CA ILE A 31 8.35 -8.83 24.38
C ILE A 31 8.36 -9.04 25.90
N LEU A 32 9.53 -9.19 26.54
CA LEU A 32 9.64 -9.16 28.00
C LEU A 32 9.12 -7.84 28.57
N HIS A 33 9.48 -6.72 27.95
CA HIS A 33 8.98 -5.40 28.36
C HIS A 33 7.48 -5.22 28.11
N SER A 34 6.85 -6.01 27.24
CA SER A 34 5.38 -6.01 27.05
C SER A 34 4.63 -6.93 28.04
N GLY A 35 5.33 -7.53 29.01
CA GLY A 35 4.71 -8.25 30.14
C GLY A 35 4.75 -9.77 30.05
N TRP A 36 5.54 -10.34 29.13
CA TRP A 36 5.73 -11.78 29.03
C TRP A 36 6.67 -12.32 30.10
N THR A 37 6.48 -13.59 30.49
CA THR A 37 7.38 -14.24 31.44
C THR A 37 8.57 -14.92 30.76
N LEU A 38 9.71 -14.96 31.46
CA LEU A 38 10.89 -15.72 31.00
C LEU A 38 10.57 -17.21 30.79
N LYS A 39 9.61 -17.75 31.55
CA LYS A 39 9.16 -19.14 31.43
C LYS A 39 8.49 -19.39 30.08
N SER A 40 7.60 -18.50 29.65
CA SER A 40 6.93 -18.57 28.34
C SER A 40 7.92 -18.46 27.19
N ILE A 41 8.90 -17.55 27.29
CA ILE A 41 9.96 -17.42 26.28
C ILE A 41 10.80 -18.69 26.20
N GLN A 42 11.15 -19.27 27.34
CA GLN A 42 11.91 -20.52 27.38
C GLN A 42 11.11 -21.68 26.77
N GLN A 43 9.79 -21.73 26.98
CA GLN A 43 8.93 -22.72 26.33
C GLN A 43 8.97 -22.59 24.80
N ILE A 44 8.83 -21.38 24.27
CA ILE A 44 8.92 -21.12 22.82
C ILE A 44 10.26 -21.60 22.27
N ILE A 45 11.37 -21.18 22.90
CA ILE A 45 12.73 -21.54 22.47
C ILE A 45 12.93 -23.05 22.46
N ASN A 46 12.38 -23.78 23.44
CA ASN A 46 12.50 -25.23 23.52
C ASN A 46 11.72 -25.98 22.43
N HIS A 47 10.69 -25.36 21.85
CA HIS A 47 9.83 -25.95 20.83
C HIS A 47 10.21 -25.58 19.37
N ILE A 48 11.25 -24.76 19.18
CA ILE A 48 11.69 -24.28 17.87
C ILE A 48 12.85 -25.12 17.30
N ASP A 49 12.74 -25.52 16.03
CA ASP A 49 13.92 -25.91 15.25
C ASP A 49 14.59 -24.64 14.69
N PHE A 50 15.69 -24.23 15.33
CA PHE A 50 16.46 -23.02 14.95
C PHE A 50 16.88 -22.99 13.47
N LYS A 51 17.00 -24.14 12.78
CA LYS A 51 17.37 -24.16 11.36
C LYS A 51 16.20 -23.89 10.43
N LYS A 52 14.97 -24.20 10.85
CA LYS A 52 13.77 -24.14 9.99
C LYS A 52 12.86 -22.97 10.34
N ASP A 53 12.67 -22.70 11.62
CA ASP A 53 11.53 -21.87 12.06
C ASP A 53 11.93 -20.45 12.48
N ILE A 54 13.23 -20.16 12.54
CA ILE A 54 13.72 -18.89 13.11
C ILE A 54 13.25 -17.64 12.37
N LYS A 55 13.12 -17.73 11.03
CA LYS A 55 12.62 -16.62 10.22
C LYS A 55 11.14 -16.39 10.50
N ARG A 56 10.34 -17.46 10.56
CA ARG A 56 8.91 -17.40 10.88
C ARG A 56 8.68 -16.86 12.28
N LEU A 57 9.52 -17.27 13.24
CA LEU A 57 9.50 -16.69 14.58
C LEU A 57 9.77 -15.18 14.51
N PHE A 58 10.79 -14.73 13.77
CA PHE A 58 11.02 -13.29 13.64
C PHE A 58 9.81 -12.55 13.09
N ASP A 59 9.21 -13.06 12.02
CA ASP A 59 8.06 -12.45 11.37
C ASP A 59 6.82 -12.48 12.31
N ALA A 60 6.71 -13.48 13.17
CA ALA A 60 5.67 -13.63 14.19
C ALA A 60 5.86 -12.71 15.41
N LEU A 61 7.09 -12.40 15.81
CA LEU A 61 7.36 -11.55 16.99
C LEU A 61 7.07 -10.07 16.75
N ASP A 62 7.13 -9.61 15.48
CA ASP A 62 6.83 -8.22 15.13
C ASP A 62 5.38 -7.83 15.46
N PRO A 63 4.34 -8.55 14.98
CA PRO A 63 2.96 -8.22 15.34
C PRO A 63 2.70 -8.37 16.84
N ILE A 64 3.29 -9.37 17.52
CA ILE A 64 3.15 -9.51 19.00
C ILE A 64 3.58 -8.23 19.72
N TYR A 65 4.72 -7.67 19.32
CA TYR A 65 5.23 -6.45 19.91
C TYR A 65 4.42 -5.21 19.50
N GLU A 66 4.12 -5.07 18.21
CA GLU A 66 3.40 -3.92 17.65
C GLU A 66 2.01 -3.76 18.28
N TYR A 67 1.30 -4.88 18.44
CA TYR A 67 -0.04 -4.95 19.01
C TYR A 67 -0.03 -5.16 20.53
N ARG A 68 1.14 -5.27 21.17
CA ARG A 68 1.29 -5.49 22.62
C ARG A 68 0.51 -6.71 23.14
N LEU A 69 0.48 -7.79 22.37
CA LEU A 69 -0.20 -9.02 22.75
C LEU A 69 0.47 -9.69 23.94
N LYS A 70 -0.32 -10.34 24.79
CA LYS A 70 0.11 -11.06 25.99
C LYS A 70 0.08 -12.57 25.76
N GLU A 71 0.90 -13.27 26.54
CA GLU A 71 1.09 -14.73 26.46
C GLU A 71 -0.21 -15.56 26.56
N PHE A 72 -1.22 -15.07 27.30
CA PHE A 72 -2.50 -15.76 27.50
C PHE A 72 -3.68 -15.11 26.75
N ASP A 73 -3.41 -14.21 25.81
CA ASP A 73 -4.45 -13.70 24.93
C ASP A 73 -4.96 -14.84 24.05
N ASN A 74 -6.27 -14.93 23.86
CA ASN A 74 -6.93 -16.05 23.18
C ASN A 74 -7.43 -15.65 21.80
N ASN A 75 -7.34 -16.54 20.81
CA ASN A 75 -8.07 -16.37 19.55
C ASN A 75 -9.56 -16.77 19.69
N ILE A 76 -10.33 -16.59 18.61
CA ILE A 76 -11.77 -16.95 18.55
C ILE A 76 -12.03 -18.43 18.90
N LYS A 77 -11.04 -19.31 18.68
CA LYS A 77 -11.11 -20.75 18.96
C LYS A 77 -10.67 -21.10 20.39
N GLY A 78 -10.34 -20.11 21.23
CA GLY A 78 -9.92 -20.30 22.62
C GLY A 78 -8.48 -20.82 22.80
N LYS A 79 -7.64 -20.78 21.76
CA LYS A 79 -6.20 -21.08 21.90
C LYS A 79 -5.45 -19.83 22.34
N THR A 80 -4.58 -19.98 23.33
CA THR A 80 -3.72 -18.88 23.80
C THR A 80 -2.60 -18.60 22.80
N LEU A 81 -2.03 -17.39 22.84
CA LEU A 81 -0.87 -17.04 22.04
C LEU A 81 0.34 -17.94 22.33
N ILE A 82 0.55 -18.35 23.59
CA ILE A 82 1.58 -19.33 23.93
C ILE A 82 1.29 -20.71 23.33
N ASP A 83 0.03 -21.15 23.26
CA ASP A 83 -0.34 -22.41 22.59
C ASP A 83 -0.08 -22.34 21.08
N ILE A 84 -0.34 -21.19 20.45
CA ILE A 84 -0.07 -20.98 19.02
C ILE A 84 1.43 -21.11 18.75
N LEU A 85 2.26 -20.44 19.56
CA LEU A 85 3.73 -20.42 19.41
C LEU A 85 4.43 -21.73 19.84
N THR A 86 3.75 -22.61 20.58
CA THR A 86 4.30 -23.90 21.03
C THR A 86 3.67 -25.11 20.33
N SER A 87 2.57 -24.91 19.58
CA SER A 87 2.06 -25.92 18.65
C SER A 87 3.00 -26.11 17.45
N ILE A 88 2.87 -27.23 16.72
CA ILE A 88 3.67 -27.53 15.52
C ILE A 88 3.74 -26.27 14.65
N PHE A 89 4.92 -25.64 14.57
CA PHE A 89 5.14 -24.32 13.94
C PHE A 89 4.49 -24.28 12.55
N PRO A 90 3.26 -23.75 12.44
CA PRO A 90 2.48 -23.95 11.23
C PRO A 90 2.92 -22.93 10.18
N GLU A 91 2.67 -23.21 8.90
CA GLU A 91 3.10 -22.31 7.81
C GLU A 91 2.39 -20.94 7.86
N ASP A 92 1.22 -20.89 8.48
CA ASP A 92 0.34 -19.72 8.66
C ASP A 92 0.52 -19.02 10.03
N LEU A 93 1.65 -19.24 10.73
CA LEU A 93 1.86 -18.70 12.08
C LEU A 93 1.63 -17.19 12.20
N THR A 94 2.14 -16.41 11.24
CA THR A 94 1.99 -14.95 11.22
C THR A 94 0.53 -14.53 11.04
N GLU A 95 -0.22 -15.26 10.20
CA GLU A 95 -1.66 -15.03 9.98
C GLU A 95 -2.44 -15.30 11.27
N GLN A 96 -2.16 -16.41 11.96
CA GLN A 96 -2.83 -16.74 13.23
C GLN A 96 -2.58 -15.70 14.33
N ILE A 97 -1.39 -15.09 14.35
CA ILE A 97 -1.05 -14.03 15.32
C ILE A 97 -1.75 -12.72 14.95
N HIS A 98 -1.85 -12.39 13.66
CA HIS A 98 -2.64 -11.24 13.20
C HIS A 98 -4.12 -11.41 13.52
N ASP A 99 -4.71 -12.57 13.28
CA ASP A 99 -6.09 -12.87 13.65
C ASP A 99 -6.33 -12.69 15.15
N LEU A 100 -5.38 -13.15 15.97
CA LEU A 100 -5.43 -12.97 17.42
C LEU A 100 -5.33 -11.48 17.79
N ALA A 101 -4.44 -10.72 17.15
CA ALA A 101 -4.32 -9.28 17.37
C ALA A 101 -5.61 -8.55 17.01
N ILE A 102 -6.21 -8.89 15.88
CA ILE A 102 -7.49 -8.35 15.43
C ILE A 102 -8.56 -8.63 16.48
N PHE A 103 -8.68 -9.89 16.91
CA PHE A 103 -9.69 -10.29 17.88
C PHE A 103 -9.53 -9.59 19.24
N GLN A 104 -8.31 -9.45 19.74
CA GLN A 104 -8.03 -8.89 21.06
C GLN A 104 -8.16 -7.38 21.13
N ILE A 105 -7.72 -6.68 20.10
CA ILE A 105 -7.62 -5.21 20.14
C ILE A 105 -8.86 -4.55 19.58
N PHE A 106 -9.46 -5.16 18.56
CA PHE A 106 -10.46 -4.48 17.75
C PHE A 106 -11.89 -4.96 17.99
N GLU A 107 -12.17 -5.67 19.11
CA GLU A 107 -13.50 -6.15 19.54
C GLU A 107 -14.52 -6.27 18.38
N ARG A 108 -14.53 -7.40 17.66
CA ARG A 108 -15.46 -7.62 16.54
C ARG A 108 -15.48 -6.47 15.52
N SER A 109 -14.32 -5.94 15.11
CA SER A 109 -14.21 -5.16 13.87
C SER A 109 -14.70 -6.04 12.74
N TYR A 110 -15.97 -5.85 12.38
CA TYR A 110 -16.66 -6.63 11.38
C TYR A 110 -16.34 -6.04 10.02
N ASP A 111 -15.38 -6.66 9.33
CA ASP A 111 -15.19 -6.38 7.92
C ASP A 111 -16.39 -6.94 7.14
N LYS A 112 -17.14 -6.04 6.50
CA LYS A 112 -18.25 -6.41 5.63
C LYS A 112 -17.71 -7.23 4.47
N ASN A 113 -18.38 -8.34 4.17
CA ASN A 113 -18.06 -9.10 2.96
C ASN A 113 -18.55 -8.36 1.71
N PHE A 114 -18.09 -8.82 0.54
CA PHE A 114 -18.41 -8.22 -0.75
C PHE A 114 -19.93 -8.05 -0.99
N GLN A 115 -20.74 -9.06 -0.65
CA GLN A 115 -22.20 -9.01 -0.84
C GLN A 115 -22.84 -7.91 0.02
N GLN A 116 -22.45 -7.82 1.29
CA GLN A 116 -22.96 -6.80 2.20
C GLN A 116 -22.57 -5.39 1.77
N LEU A 117 -21.35 -5.22 1.26
CA LEU A 117 -20.90 -3.94 0.72
C LEU A 117 -21.72 -3.52 -0.50
N ILE A 118 -22.03 -4.44 -1.42
CA ILE A 118 -22.90 -4.15 -2.56
C ILE A 118 -24.31 -3.78 -2.11
N GLU A 119 -24.92 -4.57 -1.23
CA GLU A 119 -26.27 -4.31 -0.71
C GLU A 119 -26.35 -2.92 -0.07
N GLU A 120 -25.34 -2.54 0.71
CA GLU A 120 -25.25 -1.23 1.33
C GLU A 120 -25.07 -0.10 0.30
N ILE A 121 -24.17 -0.25 -0.67
CA ILE A 121 -23.97 0.78 -1.72
C ILE A 121 -25.25 0.97 -2.54
N LEU A 122 -25.92 -0.11 -2.92
CA LEU A 122 -27.19 -0.05 -3.65
C LEU A 122 -28.29 0.60 -2.81
N TYR A 123 -28.35 0.27 -1.51
CA TYR A 123 -29.32 0.86 -0.59
C TYR A 123 -29.10 2.36 -0.40
N LEU A 124 -27.85 2.79 -0.16
CA LEU A 124 -27.49 4.19 0.03
C LEU A 124 -27.73 5.03 -1.24
N ASN A 125 -27.57 4.42 -2.42
CA ASN A 125 -27.76 5.09 -3.71
C ASN A 125 -29.11 4.77 -4.37
N ARG A 126 -30.07 4.19 -3.65
CA ARG A 126 -31.36 3.73 -4.21
C ARG A 126 -32.17 4.79 -4.97
N ASN A 127 -31.92 6.07 -4.71
CA ASN A 127 -32.60 7.21 -5.33
C ASN A 127 -31.82 7.78 -6.53
N GLN A 128 -30.71 7.17 -6.92
CA GLN A 128 -29.84 7.62 -7.99
C GLN A 128 -29.63 6.49 -9.01
N THR A 129 -29.64 6.82 -10.30
CA THR A 129 -29.19 5.89 -11.33
C THR A 129 -27.72 6.16 -11.60
N ILE A 130 -26.85 5.31 -11.05
CA ILE A 130 -25.42 5.41 -11.25
C ILE A 130 -25.00 4.32 -12.24
N SER A 131 -24.42 4.73 -13.36
CA SER A 131 -23.89 3.82 -14.38
C SER A 131 -22.96 2.78 -13.73
N PHE A 132 -22.93 1.55 -14.24
CA PHE A 132 -22.17 0.41 -13.70
C PHE A 132 -22.60 -0.09 -12.29
N ILE A 133 -23.26 0.70 -11.45
CA ILE A 133 -23.70 0.28 -10.12
C ILE A 133 -24.97 -0.57 -10.23
N ASP A 134 -24.78 -1.81 -10.67
CA ASP A 134 -25.77 -2.88 -10.77
C ASP A 134 -25.18 -4.14 -10.12
N GLU A 135 -25.95 -4.81 -9.27
CA GLU A 135 -25.50 -5.97 -8.49
C GLU A 135 -24.89 -7.06 -9.38
N LYS A 136 -25.54 -7.37 -10.51
CA LYS A 136 -25.09 -8.43 -11.41
C LYS A 136 -23.77 -8.06 -12.09
N LYS A 137 -23.69 -6.84 -12.62
CA LYS A 137 -22.47 -6.35 -13.29
C LYS A 137 -21.27 -6.29 -12.35
N ILE A 138 -21.43 -5.69 -11.17
CA ILE A 138 -20.34 -5.58 -10.19
C ILE A 138 -19.89 -6.98 -9.75
N THR A 139 -20.83 -7.88 -9.50
CA THR A 139 -20.51 -9.26 -9.08
C THR A 139 -19.79 -10.05 -10.17
N GLU A 140 -20.16 -9.84 -11.44
CA GLU A 140 -19.48 -10.48 -12.59
C GLU A 140 -18.04 -9.98 -12.72
N GLU A 141 -17.82 -8.67 -12.71
CA GLU A 141 -16.48 -8.07 -12.77
C GLU A 141 -15.59 -8.52 -11.61
N TYR A 142 -16.14 -8.54 -10.39
CA TYR A 142 -15.43 -9.04 -9.22
C TYR A 142 -14.99 -10.49 -9.40
N LYS A 143 -15.90 -11.38 -9.83
CA LYS A 143 -15.57 -12.79 -10.08
C LYS A 143 -14.49 -12.94 -11.15
N ASN A 144 -14.58 -12.16 -12.23
CA ASN A 144 -13.60 -12.18 -13.31
C ASN A 144 -12.21 -11.73 -12.82
N ILE A 145 -12.13 -10.74 -11.93
CA ILE A 145 -10.86 -10.32 -11.30
C ILE A 145 -10.28 -11.44 -10.45
N GLN A 146 -11.10 -12.07 -9.59
CA GLN A 146 -10.67 -13.16 -8.73
C GLN A 146 -10.14 -14.35 -9.55
N ILE A 147 -10.84 -14.71 -10.64
CA ILE A 147 -10.39 -15.75 -11.57
C ILE A 147 -9.08 -15.34 -12.23
N THR A 148 -8.96 -14.09 -12.69
CA THR A 148 -7.74 -13.58 -13.34
C THR A 148 -6.55 -13.61 -12.38
N TYR A 149 -6.77 -13.26 -11.11
CA TYR A 149 -5.75 -13.27 -10.07
C TYR A 149 -5.16 -14.67 -9.80
N LEU A 150 -6.01 -15.69 -9.88
CA LEU A 150 -5.62 -17.10 -9.74
C LEU A 150 -5.13 -17.75 -11.05
N SER A 151 -5.20 -17.02 -12.16
CA SER A 151 -4.80 -17.49 -13.48
C SER A 151 -3.43 -16.95 -13.89
N LYS A 152 -2.87 -17.51 -14.97
CA LYS A 152 -1.69 -16.94 -15.63
C LYS A 152 -2.08 -15.69 -16.41
N SER A 153 -1.18 -14.72 -16.45
CA SER A 153 -1.36 -13.52 -17.28
C SER A 153 -1.46 -13.88 -18.76
N VAL A 154 -2.35 -13.20 -19.47
CA VAL A 154 -2.50 -13.35 -20.92
C VAL A 154 -1.29 -12.74 -21.65
N LEU A 155 -0.76 -11.64 -21.14
CA LEU A 155 0.40 -10.94 -21.72
C LEU A 155 1.74 -11.56 -21.33
N TYR A 156 1.80 -12.19 -20.15
CA TYR A 156 3.00 -12.84 -19.64
C TYR A 156 2.73 -14.31 -19.23
N PRO A 157 2.38 -15.20 -20.19
CA PRO A 157 1.90 -16.55 -19.91
C PRO A 157 2.97 -17.53 -19.42
N ASN A 158 4.25 -17.20 -19.64
CA ASN A 158 5.38 -18.04 -19.22
C ASN A 158 5.65 -17.99 -17.71
N SER A 159 4.95 -17.14 -16.98
CA SER A 159 5.05 -17.01 -15.52
C SER A 159 4.11 -17.95 -14.76
N ASN A 160 4.22 -17.90 -13.44
CA ASN A 160 3.23 -18.49 -12.52
C ASN A 160 1.90 -17.71 -12.59
N CYS A 161 0.88 -18.18 -11.86
CA CYS A 161 -0.33 -17.37 -11.68
C CYS A 161 -0.01 -16.04 -10.98
N ILE A 162 -0.79 -14.99 -11.26
CA ILE A 162 -0.55 -13.62 -10.78
C ILE A 162 -0.40 -13.58 -9.25
N GLN A 163 -1.23 -14.35 -8.52
CA GLN A 163 -1.14 -14.49 -7.07
C GLN A 163 0.26 -14.87 -6.54
N LYS A 164 1.08 -15.56 -7.33
CA LYS A 164 2.43 -16.03 -6.93
C LYS A 164 3.57 -15.17 -7.47
N TRP A 165 3.25 -14.06 -8.11
CA TRP A 165 4.26 -13.19 -8.71
C TRP A 165 5.12 -12.49 -7.67
N SER A 166 6.35 -12.27 -8.08
CA SER A 166 7.34 -11.44 -7.42
C SER A 166 7.40 -10.04 -8.07
N THR A 167 8.12 -9.11 -7.46
CA THR A 167 8.33 -7.78 -8.04
C THR A 167 8.96 -7.84 -9.44
N SER A 168 9.86 -8.79 -9.71
CA SER A 168 10.46 -8.92 -11.05
C SER A 168 9.45 -9.38 -12.10
N ASP A 169 8.49 -10.23 -11.73
CA ASP A 169 7.43 -10.65 -12.65
C ASP A 169 6.52 -9.47 -13.02
N ILE A 170 6.19 -8.62 -12.04
CA ILE A 170 5.40 -7.39 -12.26
C ILE A 170 6.15 -6.41 -13.17
N GLN A 171 7.46 -6.23 -12.96
CA GLN A 171 8.28 -5.37 -13.80
C GLN A 171 8.33 -5.86 -15.25
N GLN A 172 8.52 -7.16 -15.47
CA GLN A 172 8.52 -7.77 -16.81
C GLN A 172 7.15 -7.65 -17.48
N TRP A 173 6.07 -7.94 -16.75
CA TRP A 173 4.71 -7.73 -17.24
C TRP A 173 4.48 -6.27 -17.65
N THR A 174 4.99 -5.32 -16.86
CA THR A 174 4.83 -3.89 -17.15
C THR A 174 5.55 -3.47 -18.44
N GLU A 175 6.70 -4.07 -18.75
CA GLU A 175 7.37 -3.84 -20.04
C GLU A 175 6.51 -4.30 -21.22
N GLU A 176 5.82 -5.44 -21.08
CA GLU A 176 4.90 -5.93 -22.10
C GLU A 176 3.69 -5.01 -22.25
N VAL A 177 3.10 -4.54 -21.13
CA VAL A 177 1.99 -3.56 -21.16
C VAL A 177 2.36 -2.30 -21.94
N LYS A 178 3.56 -1.75 -21.70
CA LYS A 178 4.06 -0.55 -22.40
C LYS A 178 4.22 -0.80 -23.91
N LYS A 179 4.58 -2.01 -24.34
CA LYS A 179 4.69 -2.38 -25.76
C LYS A 179 3.33 -2.58 -26.42
N SER A 180 2.36 -3.14 -25.70
CA SER A 180 1.08 -3.57 -26.26
C SER A 180 -0.05 -2.55 -26.15
N SER A 181 0.17 -1.43 -25.42
CA SER A 181 -0.62 -0.19 -25.19
C SER A 181 -2.15 -0.29 -25.00
N ASN A 182 -2.89 -1.14 -25.71
CA ASN A 182 -4.35 -1.24 -25.72
C ASN A 182 -4.91 -2.66 -25.57
N SER A 183 -4.11 -3.72 -25.47
CA SER A 183 -4.63 -5.10 -25.43
C SER A 183 -4.87 -5.67 -24.03
N VAL A 184 -4.57 -4.91 -22.98
CA VAL A 184 -4.60 -5.43 -21.60
C VAL A 184 -5.98 -5.22 -20.99
N SER A 185 -6.63 -6.31 -20.59
CA SER A 185 -7.88 -6.27 -19.83
C SER A 185 -7.70 -5.48 -18.53
N HIS A 186 -8.69 -4.65 -18.17
CA HIS A 186 -8.74 -3.99 -16.87
C HIS A 186 -8.70 -5.00 -15.71
N HIS A 187 -9.28 -6.18 -15.89
CA HIS A 187 -9.24 -7.26 -14.90
C HIS A 187 -7.80 -7.69 -14.58
N GLU A 188 -6.96 -7.80 -15.62
CA GLU A 188 -5.56 -8.19 -15.45
C GLU A 188 -4.77 -7.07 -14.77
N LYS A 189 -4.97 -5.80 -15.17
CA LYS A 189 -4.34 -4.65 -14.48
C LYS A 189 -4.69 -4.63 -13.00
N ILE A 190 -5.97 -4.81 -12.65
CA ILE A 190 -6.42 -4.84 -11.25
C ILE A 190 -5.79 -6.01 -10.50
N ALA A 191 -5.79 -7.21 -11.07
CA ALA A 191 -5.19 -8.39 -10.46
C ALA A 191 -3.70 -8.22 -10.16
N VAL A 192 -2.93 -7.63 -11.09
CA VAL A 192 -1.49 -7.38 -10.87
C VAL A 192 -1.28 -6.29 -9.82
N VAL A 193 -2.12 -5.26 -9.81
CA VAL A 193 -2.08 -4.20 -8.79
C VAL A 193 -2.41 -4.71 -7.39
N MET A 194 -3.39 -5.62 -7.27
CA MET A 194 -3.64 -6.34 -6.01
C MET A 194 -2.39 -7.08 -5.53
N LYS A 195 -1.68 -7.76 -6.45
CA LYS A 195 -0.43 -8.44 -6.09
C LYS A 195 0.65 -7.47 -5.62
N ALA A 196 0.82 -6.34 -6.29
CA ALA A 196 1.80 -5.34 -5.89
C ALA A 196 1.53 -4.77 -4.50
N VAL A 197 0.25 -4.56 -4.16
CA VAL A 197 -0.15 -4.18 -2.79
C VAL A 197 0.27 -5.26 -1.81
N GLU A 198 -0.09 -6.53 -2.05
CA GLU A 198 0.31 -7.63 -1.17
C GLU A 198 1.82 -7.72 -0.92
N ILE A 199 2.62 -7.51 -1.97
CA ILE A 199 4.09 -7.57 -1.84
C ILE A 199 4.61 -6.46 -0.93
N THR A 200 4.06 -5.24 -1.05
CA THR A 200 4.53 -4.06 -0.32
C THR A 200 3.94 -3.95 1.09
N SER A 201 2.63 -4.10 1.21
CA SER A 201 1.92 -4.01 2.49
C SER A 201 2.04 -5.27 3.33
N LYS A 202 2.33 -6.43 2.72
CA LYS A 202 2.23 -7.79 3.31
C LYS A 202 0.80 -8.25 3.61
N PHE A 203 -0.21 -7.47 3.21
CA PHE A 203 -1.61 -7.78 3.42
C PHE A 203 -2.38 -7.82 2.09
N PRO A 204 -3.35 -8.75 1.95
CA PRO A 204 -4.23 -8.77 0.78
C PRO A 204 -5.07 -7.49 0.69
N VAL A 205 -5.47 -7.16 -0.54
CA VAL A 205 -6.43 -6.08 -0.79
C VAL A 205 -7.77 -6.48 -0.19
N ARG A 206 -8.34 -5.61 0.64
CA ARG A 206 -9.65 -5.86 1.27
C ARG A 206 -10.79 -5.70 0.27
N GLU A 207 -11.91 -6.35 0.55
CA GLU A 207 -13.11 -6.31 -0.29
C GLU A 207 -13.60 -4.88 -0.57
N ILE A 208 -13.59 -4.02 0.45
CA ILE A 208 -13.97 -2.60 0.31
C ILE A 208 -13.01 -1.83 -0.61
N GLN A 209 -11.72 -2.18 -0.60
CA GLN A 209 -10.71 -1.53 -1.43
C GLN A 209 -10.85 -1.95 -2.89
N LEU A 210 -11.08 -3.23 -3.13
CA LEU A 210 -11.32 -3.77 -4.47
C LEU A 210 -12.63 -3.24 -5.06
N LEU A 211 -13.72 -3.24 -4.28
CA LEU A 211 -15.00 -2.68 -4.71
C LEU A 211 -14.91 -1.19 -5.01
N SER A 212 -14.22 -0.42 -4.16
CA SER A 212 -13.98 1.01 -4.39
C SER A 212 -13.21 1.24 -5.70
N LEU A 213 -12.16 0.45 -5.94
CA LEU A 213 -11.37 0.52 -7.16
C LEU A 213 -12.20 0.18 -8.41
N LEU A 214 -13.00 -0.89 -8.35
CA LEU A 214 -13.93 -1.28 -9.41
C LEU A 214 -14.90 -0.17 -9.77
N ILE A 215 -15.48 0.48 -8.75
CA ILE A 215 -16.39 1.62 -8.94
C ILE A 215 -15.62 2.78 -9.57
N LEU A 216 -14.42 3.12 -9.11
CA LEU A 216 -13.66 4.26 -9.64
C LEU A 216 -13.21 4.06 -11.10
N ILE A 217 -12.79 2.85 -11.48
CA ILE A 217 -12.30 2.56 -12.84
C ILE A 217 -13.41 2.55 -13.87
N ASN A 218 -14.59 2.04 -13.50
CA ASN A 218 -15.71 1.89 -14.42
C ASN A 218 -16.59 3.14 -14.51
N SER A 219 -16.03 4.34 -14.36
CA SER A 219 -16.75 5.59 -14.64
C SER A 219 -16.99 5.77 -16.14
N GLU A 220 -18.06 6.48 -16.51
CA GLU A 220 -18.32 6.75 -17.93
C GLU A 220 -17.22 7.66 -18.48
N GLN A 221 -16.87 7.46 -19.76
CA GLN A 221 -15.83 8.22 -20.42
C GLN A 221 -16.11 9.73 -20.31
N SER A 222 -15.17 10.47 -19.72
CA SER A 222 -15.27 11.92 -19.38
C SER A 222 -16.06 12.28 -18.12
N THR A 223 -16.44 11.31 -17.28
CA THR A 223 -17.04 11.56 -15.96
C THR A 223 -16.19 10.97 -14.83
N GLY A 224 -16.03 11.75 -13.75
CA GLY A 224 -15.45 11.26 -12.50
C GLY A 224 -16.50 10.67 -11.56
N ARG A 225 -16.05 10.00 -10.51
CA ARG A 225 -16.93 9.50 -9.41
C ARG A 225 -16.45 10.03 -8.08
N LEU A 226 -17.39 10.39 -7.23
CA LEU A 226 -17.14 10.70 -5.82
C LEU A 226 -17.48 9.47 -5.00
N VAL A 227 -16.50 8.94 -4.27
CA VAL A 227 -16.65 7.73 -3.46
C VAL A 227 -16.34 8.09 -2.01
N GLN A 228 -17.31 7.87 -1.13
CA GLN A 228 -17.13 8.04 0.31
C GLN A 228 -16.48 6.78 0.88
N ILE A 229 -15.27 6.94 1.39
CA ILE A 229 -14.48 5.87 2.02
C ILE A 229 -14.20 6.31 3.45
N ASN A 230 -14.65 5.52 4.42
CA ASN A 230 -14.45 5.84 5.83
C ASN A 230 -12.97 5.80 6.21
N THR A 231 -12.59 6.62 7.20
CA THR A 231 -11.24 6.62 7.76
C THR A 231 -10.87 5.25 8.28
N GLY A 232 -9.67 4.78 7.96
CA GLY A 232 -9.20 3.43 8.32
C GLY A 232 -9.47 2.36 7.26
N GLU A 233 -10.27 2.64 6.22
CA GLU A 233 -10.53 1.67 5.14
C GLU A 233 -9.38 1.53 4.11
N GLY A 234 -8.31 2.30 4.29
CA GLY A 234 -7.13 2.27 3.42
C GLY A 234 -7.32 3.05 2.12
N LYS A 235 -7.92 4.25 2.22
CA LYS A 235 -8.08 5.20 1.12
C LYS A 235 -6.79 5.45 0.35
N THR A 236 -5.66 5.61 1.06
CA THR A 236 -4.33 5.77 0.44
C THR A 236 -3.98 4.61 -0.49
N THR A 237 -4.27 3.37 -0.12
CA THR A 237 -4.05 2.18 -0.97
C THR A 237 -4.95 2.22 -2.20
N ILE A 238 -6.23 2.56 -2.03
CA ILE A 238 -7.19 2.67 -3.14
C ILE A 238 -6.73 3.72 -4.17
N VAL A 239 -6.32 4.89 -3.69
CA VAL A 239 -5.76 5.97 -4.52
C VAL A 239 -4.50 5.52 -5.25
N ALA A 240 -3.58 4.83 -4.55
CA ALA A 240 -2.35 4.34 -5.16
C ALA A 240 -2.61 3.31 -6.26
N MET A 241 -3.53 2.36 -6.03
CA MET A 241 -3.95 1.38 -7.02
C MET A 241 -4.55 2.05 -8.26
N LEU A 242 -5.45 3.02 -8.07
CA LEU A 242 -6.07 3.76 -9.16
C LEU A 242 -5.02 4.56 -9.97
N ALA A 243 -4.12 5.25 -9.27
CA ALA A 243 -3.06 6.03 -9.89
C ALA A 243 -2.11 5.14 -10.72
N ALA A 244 -1.73 3.97 -10.20
CA ALA A 244 -0.89 3.02 -10.94
C ALA A 244 -1.58 2.51 -12.21
N ILE A 245 -2.88 2.17 -12.13
CA ILE A 245 -3.64 1.70 -13.30
C ILE A 245 -3.72 2.78 -14.38
N LYS A 246 -4.02 4.03 -13.98
CA LYS A 246 -4.09 5.15 -14.92
C LYS A 246 -2.73 5.48 -15.52
N ALA A 247 -1.66 5.41 -14.74
CA ALA A 247 -0.29 5.57 -15.26
C ALA A 247 0.12 4.45 -16.23
N LEU A 248 -0.27 3.20 -15.97
CA LEU A 248 -0.07 2.08 -16.89
C LEU A 248 -0.85 2.22 -18.21
N GLU A 249 -1.94 2.99 -18.20
CA GLU A 249 -2.70 3.38 -19.39
C GLU A 249 -2.03 4.51 -20.19
N GLY A 250 -0.87 4.99 -19.73
CA GLY A 250 -0.11 6.07 -20.37
C GLY A 250 -0.55 7.47 -19.92
N HIS A 251 -1.40 7.57 -18.90
CA HIS A 251 -1.83 8.85 -18.36
C HIS A 251 -0.84 9.42 -17.34
N HIS A 252 -0.75 10.73 -17.31
CA HIS A 252 -0.09 11.46 -16.23
C HIS A 252 -1.08 11.69 -15.08
N VAL A 253 -0.75 11.22 -13.88
CA VAL A 253 -1.67 11.26 -12.72
C VAL A 253 -1.24 12.29 -11.69
N ASP A 254 -2.12 13.26 -11.40
CA ASP A 254 -1.96 14.25 -10.34
C ASP A 254 -2.83 13.83 -9.14
N VAL A 255 -2.21 13.41 -8.04
CA VAL A 255 -2.90 13.05 -6.80
C VAL A 255 -2.95 14.28 -5.90
N VAL A 256 -4.14 14.84 -5.73
CA VAL A 256 -4.36 16.08 -5.01
C VAL A 256 -4.75 15.76 -3.57
N THR A 257 -4.02 16.31 -2.61
CA THR A 257 -4.29 16.22 -1.17
C THR A 257 -4.68 17.58 -0.62
N SER A 258 -5.26 17.60 0.59
CA SER A 258 -5.62 18.84 1.29
C SER A 258 -4.38 19.67 1.67
N SER A 259 -3.26 19.02 2.00
CA SER A 259 -2.06 19.72 2.47
C SER A 259 -0.72 19.16 1.94
N PRO A 260 0.35 19.98 1.86
CA PRO A 260 1.68 19.54 1.44
C PRO A 260 2.32 18.54 2.42
N GLU A 261 1.98 18.64 3.70
CA GLU A 261 2.45 17.77 4.77
C GLU A 261 1.94 16.33 4.60
N LEU A 262 0.84 16.13 3.86
CA LEU A 262 0.36 14.80 3.46
C LEU A 262 0.99 14.34 2.15
N ALA A 263 1.09 15.22 1.15
CA ALA A 263 1.55 14.88 -0.20
C ALA A 263 2.96 14.27 -0.23
N LYS A 264 3.93 14.93 0.39
CA LYS A 264 5.34 14.50 0.33
C LYS A 264 5.56 13.15 1.02
N PRO A 265 5.15 12.93 2.28
CA PRO A 265 5.28 11.63 2.94
C PRO A 265 4.59 10.50 2.18
N GLN A 266 3.38 10.73 1.66
CA GLN A 266 2.65 9.72 0.88
C GLN A 266 3.42 9.34 -0.39
N SER A 267 3.96 10.31 -1.14
CA SER A 267 4.76 10.02 -2.34
C SER A 267 6.01 9.19 -2.05
N ILE A 268 6.66 9.43 -0.90
CA ILE A 268 7.85 8.69 -0.47
C ILE A 268 7.46 7.28 -0.03
N GLN A 269 6.40 7.14 0.77
CA GLN A 269 5.90 5.85 1.27
C GLN A 269 5.47 4.93 0.12
N LEU A 270 4.81 5.46 -0.90
CA LEU A 270 4.29 4.69 -2.03
C LEU A 270 5.32 4.46 -3.14
N LYS A 271 6.55 4.95 -2.97
CA LYS A 271 7.61 4.83 -3.98
C LYS A 271 7.90 3.38 -4.32
N GLU A 272 8.05 2.51 -3.32
CA GLU A 272 8.32 1.09 -3.54
C GLU A 272 7.18 0.41 -4.29
N PHE A 273 5.93 0.79 -4.01
CA PHE A 273 4.75 0.28 -4.71
C PHE A 273 4.77 0.64 -6.20
N TYR A 274 4.98 1.91 -6.55
CA TYR A 274 5.03 2.33 -7.96
C TYR A 274 6.25 1.78 -8.72
N GLN A 275 7.38 1.60 -8.04
CA GLN A 275 8.60 1.03 -8.64
C GLN A 275 8.43 -0.42 -9.11
N GLN A 276 7.50 -1.19 -8.53
CA GLN A 276 7.17 -2.52 -9.05
C GLN A 276 6.66 -2.49 -10.49
N PHE A 277 6.07 -1.37 -10.90
CA PHE A 277 5.55 -1.14 -12.26
C PHE A 277 6.50 -0.32 -13.13
N ASN A 278 7.76 -0.11 -12.73
CA ASN A 278 8.66 0.81 -13.43
C ASN A 278 8.01 2.20 -13.64
N LEU A 279 7.20 2.64 -12.67
CA LEU A 279 6.57 3.96 -12.62
C LEU A 279 7.31 4.84 -11.64
N THR A 280 7.32 6.13 -11.94
CA THR A 280 7.97 7.17 -11.17
C THR A 280 6.94 7.98 -10.40
N VAL A 281 7.28 8.34 -9.16
CA VAL A 281 6.44 9.17 -8.30
C VAL A 281 7.23 10.36 -7.75
N SER A 282 6.60 11.52 -7.66
CA SER A 282 7.15 12.72 -7.06
C SER A 282 6.08 13.50 -6.30
N HIS A 283 6.43 14.71 -5.83
CA HIS A 283 5.48 15.64 -5.25
C HIS A 283 5.71 17.07 -5.74
N ASN A 284 4.74 17.96 -5.60
CA ASN A 284 4.83 19.37 -6.04
C ASN A 284 5.22 20.37 -4.93
N GLY A 285 5.24 19.97 -3.66
CA GLY A 285 5.62 20.85 -2.53
C GLY A 285 7.08 21.35 -2.58
N LYS A 286 7.51 22.15 -1.60
CA LYS A 286 8.90 22.68 -1.58
C LYS A 286 9.94 21.55 -1.46
N ASP A 287 10.96 21.60 -2.31
CA ASP A 287 12.07 20.63 -2.31
C ASP A 287 13.37 21.25 -2.87
N LEU A 288 14.48 20.56 -2.67
CA LEU A 288 15.79 20.85 -3.27
C LEU A 288 15.80 20.54 -4.77
N VAL A 289 15.04 19.53 -5.20
CA VAL A 289 14.91 19.16 -6.62
C VAL A 289 13.98 20.14 -7.32
N ASP A 290 14.43 20.63 -8.49
CA ASP A 290 13.64 21.51 -9.34
C ASP A 290 12.25 20.91 -9.62
N ILE A 291 11.22 21.73 -9.44
CA ILE A 291 9.83 21.38 -9.68
C ILE A 291 9.60 20.86 -11.11
N LYS A 292 10.31 21.39 -12.12
CA LYS A 292 10.20 20.96 -13.52
C LYS A 292 10.60 19.50 -13.69
N ILE A 293 11.66 19.07 -13.00
CA ILE A 293 12.12 17.68 -13.02
C ILE A 293 11.09 16.81 -12.32
N ARG A 294 10.52 17.26 -11.19
CA ARG A 294 9.51 16.49 -10.46
C ARG A 294 8.24 16.25 -11.28
N TYR A 295 7.81 17.21 -12.09
CA TYR A 295 6.67 17.05 -13.00
C TYR A 295 6.90 16.08 -14.17
N THR A 296 8.13 15.58 -14.38
CA THR A 296 8.40 14.47 -15.32
C THR A 296 7.93 13.11 -14.81
N ALA A 297 7.64 12.99 -13.52
CA ALA A 297 7.19 11.73 -12.94
C ALA A 297 5.82 11.30 -13.49
N ASP A 298 5.57 9.99 -13.56
CA ASP A 298 4.28 9.45 -13.99
C ASP A 298 3.15 9.90 -13.04
N ILE A 299 3.41 9.83 -11.73
CA ILE A 299 2.50 10.26 -10.66
C ILE A 299 3.11 11.42 -9.87
N VAL A 300 2.34 12.49 -9.64
CA VAL A 300 2.74 13.64 -8.82
C VAL A 300 1.72 13.81 -7.69
N TYR A 301 2.18 13.77 -6.44
CA TYR A 301 1.35 14.09 -5.27
C TYR A 301 1.47 15.58 -4.92
N GLY A 302 0.40 16.20 -4.45
CA GLY A 302 0.50 17.60 -4.14
C GLY A 302 -0.70 18.22 -3.47
N ALA A 303 -0.47 19.32 -2.78
CA ALA A 303 -1.57 20.13 -2.27
C ALA A 303 -2.30 20.82 -3.42
N ALA A 304 -3.60 21.04 -3.25
CA ALA A 304 -4.42 21.79 -4.19
C ALA A 304 -3.81 23.16 -4.55
N SER A 305 -3.39 23.89 -3.52
CA SER A 305 -2.84 25.24 -3.64
C SER A 305 -1.52 25.27 -4.40
N ASP A 306 -0.65 24.27 -4.19
CA ASP A 306 0.61 24.12 -4.91
C ASP A 306 0.38 23.81 -6.39
N PHE A 307 -0.55 22.91 -6.72
CA PHE A 307 -0.92 22.61 -8.11
C PHE A 307 -1.49 23.85 -8.81
N GLN A 308 -2.41 24.57 -8.15
CA GLN A 308 -2.98 25.80 -8.68
C GLN A 308 -1.89 26.85 -8.94
N GLY A 309 -0.97 27.05 -7.98
CA GLY A 309 0.15 27.97 -8.14
C GLY A 309 1.09 27.57 -9.27
N ASP A 310 1.36 26.28 -9.45
CA ASP A 310 2.21 25.76 -10.52
C ASP A 310 1.56 25.94 -11.90
N ILE A 311 0.24 25.68 -12.02
CA ILE A 311 -0.52 25.95 -13.24
C ILE A 311 -0.47 27.44 -13.57
N LEU A 312 -0.71 28.33 -12.61
CA LEU A 312 -0.62 29.77 -12.83
C LEU A 312 0.79 30.19 -13.29
N ARG A 313 1.85 29.66 -12.66
CA ARG A 313 3.24 29.95 -13.06
C ARG A 313 3.57 29.43 -14.47
N ASP A 314 3.03 28.27 -14.83
CA ASP A 314 3.24 27.66 -16.14
C ASP A 314 2.51 28.44 -17.24
N GLU A 315 1.24 28.76 -17.01
CA GLU A 315 0.36 29.38 -18.01
C GLU A 315 0.57 30.90 -18.15
N TYR A 316 0.65 31.63 -17.03
CA TYR A 316 0.74 33.09 -17.01
C TYR A 316 2.18 33.59 -17.02
N SER A 317 3.04 33.04 -16.16
CA SER A 317 4.45 33.48 -16.06
C SER A 317 5.36 32.83 -17.11
N LYS A 318 4.86 31.86 -17.89
CA LYS A 318 5.61 31.12 -18.92
C LYS A 318 6.92 30.50 -18.41
N LEU A 319 6.97 30.16 -17.13
CA LEU A 319 8.17 29.60 -16.50
C LEU A 319 8.42 28.14 -16.90
N GLY A 320 7.45 27.47 -17.52
CA GLY A 320 7.55 26.04 -17.85
C GLY A 320 7.62 25.16 -16.59
N THR A 321 7.03 25.61 -15.49
CA THR A 321 7.00 24.96 -14.17
C THR A 321 6.55 23.50 -14.26
N ARG A 322 5.56 23.19 -15.10
CA ARG A 322 5.01 21.84 -15.26
C ARG A 322 5.72 21.03 -16.34
N ASN A 323 6.77 21.58 -16.96
CA ASN A 323 7.57 20.93 -17.98
C ASN A 323 6.73 20.30 -19.13
N GLY A 324 5.66 20.98 -19.55
CA GLY A 324 4.77 20.51 -20.60
C GLY A 324 3.80 19.39 -20.20
N ARG A 325 3.77 18.97 -18.93
CA ARG A 325 2.79 18.03 -18.39
C ARG A 325 1.38 18.61 -18.49
N LYS A 326 0.48 17.90 -19.17
CA LYS A 326 -0.94 18.27 -19.31
C LYS A 326 -1.74 17.80 -18.09
N CYS A 327 -2.86 18.46 -17.81
CA CYS A 327 -3.87 17.93 -16.87
C CYS A 327 -4.60 16.76 -17.55
N ASP A 328 -4.23 15.54 -17.19
CA ASP A 328 -4.77 14.32 -17.81
C ASP A 328 -5.72 13.59 -16.84
N VAL A 329 -5.18 13.05 -15.74
CA VAL A 329 -5.97 12.44 -14.66
C VAL A 329 -5.68 13.13 -13.33
N ALA A 330 -6.72 13.59 -12.65
CA ALA A 330 -6.63 14.10 -11.28
C ALA A 330 -7.41 13.18 -10.32
N ILE A 331 -6.76 12.73 -9.26
CA ILE A 331 -7.40 11.99 -8.16
C ILE A 331 -7.37 12.89 -6.94
N VAL A 332 -8.55 13.31 -6.46
CA VAL A 332 -8.67 14.26 -5.36
C VAL A 332 -9.00 13.53 -4.07
N ASP A 333 -8.07 13.56 -3.12
CA ASP A 333 -8.29 13.12 -1.74
C ASP A 333 -8.98 14.24 -0.94
N GLU A 334 -9.75 13.86 0.08
CA GLU A 334 -10.49 14.79 0.97
C GLU A 334 -11.27 15.90 0.23
N VAL A 335 -11.99 15.50 -0.82
CA VAL A 335 -12.74 16.42 -1.70
C VAL A 335 -13.74 17.32 -0.97
N ASP A 336 -14.29 16.85 0.15
CA ASP A 336 -15.19 17.61 1.02
C ASP A 336 -14.46 18.81 1.65
N SER A 337 -13.27 18.59 2.23
CA SER A 337 -12.44 19.68 2.75
C SER A 337 -12.14 20.73 1.68
N MET A 338 -11.86 20.29 0.45
CA MET A 338 -11.44 21.20 -0.63
C MET A 338 -12.59 21.96 -1.27
N LEU A 339 -13.73 21.29 -1.52
CA LEU A 339 -14.85 21.88 -2.26
C LEU A 339 -15.90 22.55 -1.36
N ILE A 340 -15.95 22.17 -0.07
CA ILE A 340 -16.93 22.70 0.88
C ILE A 340 -16.25 23.67 1.83
N ASP A 341 -15.23 23.23 2.56
CA ASP A 341 -14.61 24.02 3.62
C ASP A 341 -13.73 25.13 3.03
N ASP A 342 -12.85 24.78 2.09
CA ASP A 342 -11.91 25.71 1.46
C ASP A 342 -12.41 26.32 0.15
N ARG A 343 -13.72 26.29 -0.11
CA ARG A 343 -14.31 26.79 -1.37
C ARG A 343 -13.98 28.24 -1.71
N ASN A 344 -13.64 29.05 -0.70
CA ASN A 344 -13.32 30.47 -0.84
C ASN A 344 -11.81 30.72 -0.93
N HIS A 345 -10.98 29.69 -0.86
CA HIS A 345 -9.53 29.83 -0.96
C HIS A 345 -9.15 30.22 -2.39
N ILE A 346 -8.41 31.32 -2.52
CA ILE A 346 -7.93 31.84 -3.81
C ILE A 346 -6.40 31.84 -3.79
N VAL A 347 -5.78 31.14 -4.75
CA VAL A 347 -4.34 31.22 -4.99
C VAL A 347 -4.05 32.40 -5.92
N MET A 348 -3.18 33.29 -5.47
CA MET A 348 -2.71 34.43 -6.25
C MET A 348 -1.19 34.37 -6.43
N LEU A 349 -0.71 34.69 -7.63
CA LEU A 349 0.70 34.98 -7.86
C LEU A 349 0.95 36.46 -7.55
N SER A 350 1.86 36.73 -6.63
CA SER A 350 2.36 38.08 -6.37
C SER A 350 3.83 38.18 -6.77
N SER A 351 4.16 39.20 -7.54
CA SER A 351 5.54 39.58 -7.84
C SER A 351 5.82 40.96 -7.23
N GLN A 352 7.07 41.21 -6.82
CA GLN A 352 7.49 42.51 -6.29
C GLN A 352 7.80 43.53 -7.39
N MET A 353 7.96 43.10 -8.64
CA MET A 353 8.29 43.96 -9.77
C MET A 353 7.07 44.14 -10.70
N PRO A 354 6.76 45.38 -11.13
CA PRO A 354 5.74 45.61 -12.14
C PRO A 354 6.22 45.04 -13.48
N ALA A 355 5.64 43.91 -13.89
CA ALA A 355 5.50 43.40 -15.26
C ALA A 355 6.62 43.71 -16.29
N MET A 356 7.89 43.61 -15.90
CA MET A 356 9.05 43.74 -16.82
C MET A 356 9.73 42.39 -17.08
N ASP A 357 9.18 41.30 -16.55
CA ASP A 357 9.78 39.95 -16.58
C ASP A 357 9.85 39.34 -18.01
N GLN A 358 9.09 39.88 -18.97
CA GLN A 358 9.12 39.44 -20.38
C GLN A 358 10.15 40.18 -21.25
N LEU A 359 10.95 41.08 -20.67
CA LEU A 359 12.02 41.80 -21.36
C LEU A 359 13.43 41.23 -21.12
N GLN A 360 13.53 40.11 -20.40
CA GLN A 360 14.74 39.27 -20.30
C GLN A 360 14.62 38.07 -21.22
#